data_AF-A0A3D1E852-F1
#
_entry.id   AF-A0A3D1E852-F1
#
_cell.length_a   1.000
_cell.length_b   1.000
_cell.length_c   1.000
_cell.angle_alpha   90.00
_cell.angle_beta   90.00
_cell.angle_gamma   90.00
#
_symmetry.space_group_name_H-M   'P 1'
#
loop_
_entity.id
_entity.type
_entity.pdbx_description
1 polymer ?
#
loop_
_entity_poly.entity_id
_entity_poly.type
_entity_poly.pdbx_seq_one_letter_code
_entity_poly.pdbx_strand_id
1 'polypeptide(L)'
;IREDVRLIQSIKGIGAKTAQRIILDLKDKMIKLTGDSKSVTLPHNTNKEEALSALEILGFSRKSAEPILEKIDQANPGLTVEDLIKMTLKQI
;
A
#
# COMPACT_ATOMS: atom_id res chain seq x y z
N ILE A 1 8.06 -13.81 -10.17
CA ILE A 1 8.15 -12.81 -11.25
C ILE A 1 8.89 -13.47 -12.41
N ARG A 2 8.23 -13.70 -13.56
CA ARG A 2 8.83 -14.39 -14.71
C ARG A 2 9.59 -13.37 -15.56
N GLU A 3 10.87 -13.63 -15.86
CA GLU A 3 11.72 -12.76 -16.67
C GLU A 3 11.59 -13.16 -18.15
N ASP A 4 10.49 -12.76 -18.81
CA ASP A 4 10.22 -13.15 -20.20
C ASP A 4 11.00 -12.26 -21.20
N VAL A 5 12.31 -12.48 -21.25
CA VAL A 5 13.24 -11.83 -22.20
C VAL A 5 12.80 -12.04 -23.65
N ARG A 6 12.24 -13.21 -23.96
CA ARG A 6 11.80 -13.57 -25.32
C ARG A 6 10.61 -12.74 -25.81
N LEU A 7 9.72 -12.29 -24.92
CA LEU A 7 8.59 -11.42 -25.28
C LEU A 7 9.10 -10.04 -25.71
N ILE A 8 10.04 -9.46 -24.96
CA ILE A 8 10.59 -8.13 -25.27
C ILE A 8 11.48 -8.18 -26.53
N GLN A 9 12.22 -9.27 -26.73
CA GLN A 9 13.03 -9.48 -27.95
C GLN A 9 12.20 -9.71 -29.22
N SER A 10 10.93 -10.12 -29.11
CA SER A 10 10.07 -10.33 -30.28
C SER A 10 9.67 -9.02 -31.00
N ILE A 11 9.94 -7.87 -30.38
CA ILE A 11 9.67 -6.55 -30.95
C ILE A 11 10.78 -6.21 -31.96
N LYS A 12 10.37 -5.91 -33.20
CA LYS A 12 11.27 -5.54 -34.29
C LYS A 12 12.13 -4.32 -33.90
N GLY A 13 13.43 -4.53 -33.72
CA GLY A 13 14.39 -3.49 -33.30
C GLY A 13 14.91 -3.62 -31.86
N ILE A 14 14.43 -4.57 -31.07
CA ILE A 14 14.93 -4.81 -29.70
C ILE A 14 15.82 -6.06 -29.69
N GLY A 15 17.13 -5.84 -29.62
CA GLY A 15 18.13 -6.92 -29.51
C GLY A 15 18.22 -7.52 -28.11
N ALA A 16 18.95 -8.63 -27.98
CA ALA A 16 19.04 -9.36 -26.72
C ALA A 16 19.55 -8.54 -25.54
N LYS A 17 20.55 -7.69 -25.80
CA LYS A 17 21.17 -6.80 -24.80
C LYS A 17 20.24 -5.66 -24.37
N THR A 18 19.45 -5.13 -25.31
CA THR A 18 18.46 -4.07 -25.05
C THR A 18 17.27 -4.61 -24.26
N ALA A 19 16.79 -5.82 -24.60
CA ALA A 19 15.70 -6.47 -23.87
C ALA A 19 16.08 -6.74 -22.41
N GLN A 20 17.30 -7.21 -22.14
CA GLN A 20 17.80 -7.42 -20.78
C GLN A 20 17.89 -6.11 -19.99
N ARG A 21 18.35 -5.02 -20.62
CA ARG A 21 18.39 -3.68 -19.99
C ARG A 21 17.01 -3.19 -19.60
N ILE A 22 16.04 -3.32 -20.50
CA ILE A 22 14.64 -2.92 -20.26
C ILE A 22 14.04 -3.72 -19.10
N ILE A 23 14.26 -5.04 -19.05
CA ILE A 23 13.75 -5.88 -17.96
C ILE A 23 14.36 -5.50 -16.62
N LEU A 24 15.66 -5.21 -16.58
CA LEU A 24 16.34 -4.77 -15.36
C LEU A 24 15.80 -3.41 -14.87
N ASP A 25 15.67 -2.44 -15.78
CA ASP A 25 15.14 -1.11 -15.46
C ASP A 25 13.68 -1.17 -14.99
N LEU A 26 12.87 -2.05 -15.60
CA LEU A 26 11.49 -2.29 -15.18
C LEU A 26 11.43 -3.00 -13.82
N LYS A 27 12.33 -3.94 -13.54
CA LYS A 27 12.44 -4.62 -12.24
C LYS A 27 12.81 -3.64 -11.13
N ASP A 28 13.78 -2.76 -11.38
CA ASP A 28 14.19 -1.73 -10.43
C ASP A 28 13.07 -0.70 -10.18
N LYS A 29 12.33 -0.32 -11.24
CA LYS A 29 11.13 0.52 -11.09
C LYS A 29 10.01 -0.21 -10.35
N MET A 30 9.75 -1.49 -10.67
CA MET A 30 8.73 -2.30 -9.99
C MET A 30 9.05 -2.48 -8.51
N ILE A 31 10.31 -2.69 -8.13
CA ILE A 31 10.73 -2.74 -6.73
C ILE A 31 10.46 -1.39 -6.04
N LYS A 32 10.69 -0.27 -6.73
CA LYS A 32 10.33 1.07 -6.19
C LYS A 32 8.82 1.29 -6.08
N LEU A 33 8.00 0.78 -7.00
CA LEU A 33 6.54 0.79 -6.87
C LEU A 33 6.04 -0.20 -5.80
N THR A 34 6.76 -1.29 -5.57
CA THR A 34 6.46 -2.30 -4.54
C THR A 34 6.95 -1.89 -3.15
N GLY A 35 7.91 -0.95 -3.06
CA GLY A 35 8.31 -0.32 -1.81
C GLY A 35 7.20 0.50 -1.14
N ASP A 36 6.21 0.95 -1.93
CA ASP A 36 4.99 1.64 -1.44
C ASP A 36 3.75 0.73 -1.48
N SER A 37 3.78 -0.36 -2.25
CA SER A 37 2.75 -1.40 -2.20
C SER A 37 3.24 -2.59 -1.39
N LYS A 38 3.17 -2.43 -0.06
CA LYS A 38 2.92 -3.56 0.84
C LYS A 38 1.58 -4.20 0.42
N SER A 39 1.65 -5.06 -0.59
CA SER A 39 0.76 -6.20 -0.77
C SER A 39 1.02 -7.14 0.40
N VAL A 40 0.52 -6.73 1.54
CA VAL A 40 0.46 -7.50 2.75
C VAL A 40 -0.95 -8.07 2.76
N THR A 41 -1.10 -9.27 2.22
CA THR A 41 -2.16 -10.19 2.63
C THR A 41 -1.86 -10.66 4.05
N LEU A 42 -1.83 -9.72 5.00
CA LEU A 42 -2.26 -10.00 6.36
C LEU A 42 -3.77 -9.73 6.35
N PRO A 43 -4.55 -10.31 7.28
CA PRO A 43 -5.85 -9.74 7.63
C PRO A 43 -5.60 -8.37 8.27
N HIS A 44 -5.16 -7.39 7.49
CA HIS A 44 -4.86 -6.06 7.96
C HIS A 44 -6.12 -5.23 7.77
N ASN A 45 -6.93 -5.22 8.83
CA ASN A 45 -7.91 -4.20 9.17
C ASN A 45 -8.26 -3.25 8.03
N THR A 46 -9.07 -3.71 7.07
CA THR A 46 -9.77 -2.82 6.11
C THR A 46 -10.43 -1.69 6.87
N ASN A 47 -10.94 -2.00 8.06
CA ASN A 47 -11.55 -1.05 8.99
C ASN A 47 -10.60 0.06 9.45
N LYS A 48 -9.30 -0.21 9.61
CA LYS A 48 -8.30 0.79 10.04
C LYS A 48 -8.00 1.78 8.92
N GLU A 49 -7.72 1.28 7.71
CA GLU A 49 -7.44 2.12 6.54
C GLU A 49 -8.66 2.96 6.13
N GLU A 50 -9.85 2.37 6.23
CA GLU A 50 -11.11 3.05 5.93
C GLU A 50 -11.44 4.13 6.98
N ALA A 51 -11.21 3.84 8.28
CA ALA A 51 -11.33 4.84 9.33
C ALA A 51 -10.32 5.99 9.17
N LEU A 52 -9.07 5.70 8.81
CA LEU A 52 -8.05 6.71 8.51
C LEU A 52 -8.46 7.62 7.35
N SER A 53 -8.96 7.03 6.27
CA SER A 53 -9.44 7.79 5.10
C SER A 53 -10.63 8.68 5.46
N ALA A 54 -11.56 8.18 6.28
CA ALA A 54 -12.68 8.98 6.77
C ALA A 54 -12.22 10.16 7.64
N LEU A 55 -11.24 9.95 8.52
CA LEU A 55 -10.68 11.02 9.35
C LEU A 55 -9.97 12.09 8.51
N GLU A 56 -9.29 11.70 7.43
CA GLU A 56 -8.71 12.65 6.46
C GLU A 56 -9.78 13.49 5.77
N ILE A 57 -10.90 12.88 5.36
CA ILE A 57 -12.04 13.59 4.75
C ILE A 57 -12.66 14.60 5.73
N LEU A 58 -12.69 14.26 7.02
CA LEU A 58 -13.14 15.16 8.08
C LEU A 58 -12.15 16.31 8.37
N GLY A 59 -10.97 16.30 7.75
CA GLY A 59 -9.96 17.36 7.87
C GLY A 59 -8.85 17.08 8.89
N PHE A 60 -8.77 15.86 9.43
CA PHE A 60 -7.71 15.48 10.36
C PHE A 60 -6.47 14.96 9.62
N SER A 61 -5.29 15.36 10.12
CA SER A 61 -4.01 14.89 9.57
C SER A 61 -3.82 13.40 9.86
N ARG A 62 -3.43 12.63 8.83
CA ARG A 62 -3.03 11.22 8.95
C ARG A 62 -2.06 10.99 10.10
N LYS A 63 -1.05 11.86 10.22
CA LYS A 63 0.00 11.78 11.24
C LYS A 63 -0.53 11.90 12.67
N SER A 64 -1.67 12.56 12.86
CA SER A 64 -2.33 12.70 14.17
C SER A 64 -3.28 11.54 14.45
N ALA A 65 -4.03 11.12 13.43
CA ALA A 65 -5.04 10.07 13.55
C ALA A 65 -4.45 8.66 13.68
N GLU A 66 -3.40 8.37 12.90
CA GLU A 66 -2.78 7.05 12.81
C GLU A 66 -2.31 6.48 14.16
N PRO A 67 -1.53 7.20 14.99
CA PRO A 67 -1.07 6.66 16.28
C PRO A 67 -2.21 6.48 17.30
N ILE A 68 -3.28 7.25 17.20
CA ILE A 68 -4.46 7.14 18.08
C ILE A 68 -5.29 5.92 17.66
N LEU A 69 -5.54 5.78 16.36
CA LEU A 69 -6.27 4.66 15.78
C LEU A 69 -5.57 3.33 16.08
N GLU A 70 -4.24 3.28 15.97
CA GLU A 70 -3.46 2.08 16.29
C GLU A 70 -3.55 1.71 17.77
N LYS A 71 -3.56 2.69 18.68
CA LYS A 71 -3.79 2.42 20.12
C LYS A 71 -5.17 1.85 20.38
N ILE A 72 -6.20 2.35 19.70
CA ILE A 72 -7.59 1.89 19.86
C ILE A 72 -7.76 0.47 19.32
N ASP A 73 -7.19 0.21 18.14
CA ASP A 73 -7.22 -1.10 17.47
C ASP A 73 -6.47 -2.17 18.29
N GLN A 74 -5.33 -1.81 18.89
CA GLN A 74 -4.61 -2.70 19.82
C GLN A 74 -5.36 -2.93 21.13
N ALA A 75 -6.06 -1.92 21.66
CA ALA A 75 -6.83 -2.05 22.89
C ALA A 75 -8.10 -2.90 22.71
N ASN A 76 -8.74 -2.81 21.54
CA ASN A 76 -9.98 -3.50 21.23
C ASN A 76 -9.93 -4.09 19.81
N PRO A 77 -9.31 -5.27 19.63
CA PRO A 77 -9.27 -5.93 18.33
C PRO A 77 -10.67 -6.37 17.92
N GLY A 78 -11.12 -5.96 16.72
CA GLY A 78 -12.41 -6.35 16.15
C GLY A 78 -13.51 -5.29 16.21
N LEU A 79 -13.17 -4.03 16.50
CA LEU A 79 -14.12 -2.92 16.40
C LEU A 79 -14.57 -2.67 14.94
N THR A 80 -15.80 -2.16 14.82
CA THR A 80 -16.35 -1.70 13.54
C THR A 80 -15.64 -0.40 13.10
N VAL A 81 -15.71 -0.09 11.80
CA VAL A 81 -15.13 1.15 11.23
C VAL A 81 -15.71 2.39 11.92
N GLU A 82 -17.02 2.38 12.18
CA GLU A 82 -17.74 3.50 12.79
C GLU A 82 -17.31 3.72 14.24
N ASP A 83 -17.11 2.65 15.01
CA ASP A 83 -16.64 2.72 16.38
C ASP A 83 -15.18 3.18 16.46
N LEU A 84 -14.33 2.72 15.52
CA LEU A 84 -12.96 3.21 15.36
C LEU A 84 -12.94 4.73 15.13
N ILE A 85 -13.73 5.23 14.18
CA ILE A 85 -13.81 6.67 13.89
C ILE A 85 -14.28 7.45 15.14
N LYS A 86 -15.35 7.01 15.81
CA LYS A 86 -15.86 7.67 17.02
C LYS A 86 -14.83 7.70 18.15
N MET A 87 -14.16 6.58 18.40
CA MET A 87 -13.15 6.48 19.45
C MET A 87 -11.94 7.35 19.12
N THR A 88 -11.49 7.36 17.87
CA THR A 88 -10.37 8.20 17.43
C THR A 88 -10.70 9.68 17.57
N LEU A 89 -11.89 10.13 17.15
CA LEU A 89 -12.33 11.52 17.34
C LEU A 89 -12.47 11.94 18.80
N LYS A 90 -12.76 10.99 19.70
CA LYS A 90 -12.84 11.27 21.15
C LYS A 90 -11.45 11.46 21.79
N GLN A 91 -10.39 10.94 21.15
CA GLN A 91 -9.01 11.00 21.65
C GLN A 91 -8.09 11.92 20.85
N ILE A 92 -8.52 12.36 19.66
CA ILE A 92 -7.88 13.41 18.83
C ILE A 92 -8.00 14.78 19.52
#